data_AF-A0A3M5QV52-F1
#
_entry.id   AF-A0A3M5QV52-F1
#
_cell.length_a   1.000
_cell.length_b   1.000
_cell.length_c   1.000
_cell.angle_alpha   90.00
_cell.angle_beta   90.00
_cell.angle_gamma   90.00
#
_symmetry.space_group_name_H-M   'P 1'
#
loop_
_entity.id
_entity.type
_entity.pdbx_description
1 polymer ?
#
loop_
_entity_poly.entity_id
_entity_poly.type
_entity_poly.pdbx_seq_one_letter_code
_entity_poly.pdbx_strand_id
1 'polypeptide(L)'
;MIMGVRLLHLCSLIRRNSRDERRKPAYSPASWPIPSNAQRTQNIMNIPKMPLTTRLQRRIAWFFFPSLLVASALVLFSVAKGVHAEPKNGTQTLVFLRHAEKPAMGLGQLNCQGLNRALELSEVLPREFGKADFIFAANPSRHVEEGEGDLSYSYVRPLMTVGPSAIKLGLPVNIDFGANDTSELADELMRDKYHNSIIYTAWSHGYLPELINKVAEQASGKAANLVDDWTGDDFDSVVVVTLKWVDGKATLDYKNHKQGLNNGTEACPKST
;
A
#
# COMPACT_ATOMS: atom_id res chain seq x y z
N MET A 1 22.96 -45.67 33.97
CA MET A 1 24.38 -45.92 34.33
C MET A 1 25.23 -44.99 33.47
N ILE A 2 25.91 -44.00 34.08
CA ILE A 2 27.01 -43.15 33.53
C ILE A 2 26.62 -42.27 32.29
N MET A 3 26.45 -40.94 32.37
CA MET A 3 27.38 -39.81 32.61
C MET A 3 28.43 -39.50 31.52
N GLY A 4 28.15 -38.49 30.67
CA GLY A 4 28.88 -37.20 30.71
C GLY A 4 29.98 -36.86 29.68
N VAL A 5 29.91 -35.61 29.15
CA VAL A 5 31.08 -34.71 28.81
C VAL A 5 31.86 -35.10 27.50
N ARG A 6 32.44 -34.20 26.66
CA ARG A 6 32.79 -32.76 26.74
C ARG A 6 32.48 -31.92 25.46
N LEU A 7 32.61 -30.62 25.64
CA LEU A 7 32.63 -29.44 24.76
C LEU A 7 33.97 -29.24 23.97
N LEU A 8 33.96 -28.34 22.94
CA LEU A 8 35.08 -27.61 22.27
C LEU A 8 35.72 -28.17 20.97
N HIS A 9 35.39 -27.61 19.80
CA HIS A 9 36.28 -26.66 19.08
C HIS A 9 35.62 -25.93 17.90
N LEU A 10 36.23 -24.82 17.47
CA LEU A 10 35.74 -23.84 16.49
C LEU A 10 36.58 -23.83 15.19
N CYS A 11 36.10 -23.10 14.17
CA CYS A 11 36.85 -22.49 13.05
C CYS A 11 37.38 -23.36 11.88
N SER A 12 36.65 -23.33 10.76
CA SER A 12 37.02 -22.66 9.47
C SER A 12 36.07 -23.19 8.37
N LEU A 13 35.49 -22.42 7.43
CA LEU A 13 36.06 -21.53 6.42
C LEU A 13 34.97 -20.54 5.95
N ILE A 14 35.17 -19.21 6.00
CA ILE A 14 34.67 -18.27 4.98
C ILE A 14 35.75 -17.17 4.82
N ARG A 15 36.29 -17.01 3.61
CA ARG A 15 37.32 -16.01 3.28
C ARG A 15 37.18 -15.65 1.80
N ARG A 16 37.35 -14.36 1.45
CA ARG A 16 37.02 -13.68 0.16
C ARG A 16 35.56 -13.17 0.15
N ASN A 17 35.25 -11.94 -0.32
CA ASN A 17 36.11 -10.83 -0.75
C ASN A 17 35.34 -9.48 -0.69
N SER A 18 35.81 -8.51 0.09
CA SER A 18 35.60 -7.08 -0.22
C SER A 18 36.72 -6.23 0.37
N ARG A 19 37.60 -5.75 -0.53
CA ARG A 19 38.47 -4.59 -0.29
C ARG A 19 38.14 -3.58 -1.38
N ASP A 20 37.39 -2.55 -1.03
CA ASP A 20 37.87 -1.17 -1.21
C ASP A 20 37.05 -0.23 -0.29
N GLU A 21 37.32 1.08 -0.36
CA GLU A 21 36.62 2.16 0.34
C GLU A 21 36.82 2.25 1.87
N ARG A 22 38.06 2.46 2.30
CA ARG A 22 38.32 3.36 3.44
C ARG A 22 39.53 4.27 3.22
N ARG A 23 39.25 5.50 2.78
CA ARG A 23 40.11 6.68 3.02
C ARG A 23 39.26 7.88 3.43
N LYS A 24 39.36 8.28 4.70
CA LYS A 24 39.02 9.63 5.16
C LYS A 24 40.28 10.19 5.86
N PRO A 25 40.69 11.44 5.59
CA PRO A 25 41.92 11.98 6.16
C PRO A 25 41.75 12.32 7.65
N ALA A 26 42.83 12.15 8.42
CA ALA A 26 42.90 12.58 9.81
C ALA A 26 43.14 14.10 9.90
N TYR A 27 42.45 14.77 10.82
CA TYR A 27 42.67 16.19 11.10
C TYR A 27 43.64 16.34 12.27
N SER A 28 44.67 17.18 12.10
CA SER A 28 45.71 17.43 13.10
C SER A 28 45.45 18.78 13.80
N PRO A 29 45.55 18.89 15.14
CA PRO A 29 45.36 20.16 15.83
C PRO A 29 46.59 21.05 15.70
N ALA A 30 46.41 22.26 15.17
CA ALA A 30 47.48 23.26 15.07
C ALA A 30 47.76 23.93 16.43
N SER A 31 49.05 24.03 16.77
CA SER A 31 49.53 24.75 17.95
C SER A 31 49.58 26.26 17.72
N TRP A 32 49.18 27.03 18.73
CA TRP A 32 49.33 28.50 18.77
C TRP A 32 50.13 28.92 20.02
N PRO A 33 50.82 30.08 19.99
CA PRO A 33 51.94 30.36 20.89
C PRO A 33 51.54 30.92 22.26
N ILE A 34 52.45 30.78 23.22
CA ILE A 34 52.35 31.31 24.58
C ILE A 34 52.88 32.76 24.62
N PRO A 35 52.12 33.74 25.15
CA PRO A 35 52.65 35.02 25.60
C PRO A 35 53.07 34.96 27.08
N SER A 36 54.19 35.60 27.40
CA SER A 36 54.76 35.67 28.75
C SER A 36 54.14 36.76 29.63
N ASN A 37 54.00 36.48 30.93
CA ASN A 37 54.01 37.40 32.08
C ASN A 37 53.43 38.83 31.90
N ALA A 38 52.24 39.07 32.49
CA ALA A 38 51.84 40.41 32.93
C ALA A 38 51.07 40.33 34.26
N GLN A 39 51.40 41.26 35.16
CA GLN A 39 51.11 41.28 36.58
C GLN A 39 49.61 41.26 36.97
N ARG A 40 49.31 40.64 38.12
CA ARG A 40 48.00 40.65 38.77
C ARG A 40 47.67 42.05 39.33
N THR A 41 46.89 42.84 38.62
CA THR A 41 46.17 43.99 39.18
C THR A 41 44.74 43.60 39.60
N GLN A 42 44.35 43.92 40.83
CA GLN A 42 43.00 43.66 41.32
C GLN A 42 42.04 44.74 40.82
N ASN A 43 41.29 44.46 39.75
CA ASN A 43 40.11 45.26 39.41
C ASN A 43 38.87 44.63 40.04
N ILE A 44 38.22 45.40 40.92
CA ILE A 44 37.01 45.02 41.65
C ILE A 44 35.85 44.88 40.65
N MET A 45 35.21 43.71 40.63
CA MET A 45 34.02 43.48 39.81
C MET A 45 32.84 44.30 40.34
N ASN A 46 32.45 45.35 39.61
CA ASN A 46 31.13 45.96 39.76
C ASN A 46 30.07 45.04 39.14
N ILE A 47 29.58 44.09 39.92
CA ILE A 47 28.42 43.27 39.58
C ILE A 47 27.19 44.19 39.51
N PRO A 48 26.46 44.26 38.38
CA PRO A 48 25.22 45.03 38.32
C PRO A 48 24.21 44.43 39.31
N LYS A 49 23.70 45.26 40.21
CA LYS A 49 22.67 44.86 41.19
C LYS A 49 21.39 44.48 40.43
N MET A 50 21.17 43.19 40.22
CA MET A 50 19.86 42.71 39.76
C MET A 50 18.79 43.19 40.75
N PRO A 51 17.66 43.76 40.29
CA PRO A 51 16.61 44.21 41.17
C PRO A 51 16.05 43.01 41.94
N LEU A 52 15.89 43.16 43.26
CA LEU A 52 15.35 42.13 44.12
C LEU A 52 13.86 41.93 43.81
N THR A 53 13.56 41.10 42.80
CA THR A 53 12.18 40.77 42.43
C THR A 53 11.44 40.27 43.66
N THR A 54 10.33 40.93 43.97
CA THR A 54 9.62 40.67 45.23
C THR A 54 9.12 39.23 45.26
N ARG A 55 9.01 38.62 46.45
CA ARG A 55 8.44 37.27 46.59
C ARG A 55 7.05 37.15 45.95
N LEU A 56 6.33 38.27 45.85
CA LEU A 56 5.04 38.38 45.15
C LEU A 56 5.19 38.24 43.62
N GLN A 57 6.09 39.00 42.97
CA GLN A 57 6.36 38.83 41.53
C GLN A 57 6.81 37.40 41.19
N ARG A 58 7.63 36.78 42.05
CA ARG A 58 8.11 35.40 41.84
C ARG A 58 6.97 34.38 41.95
N ARG A 59 5.99 34.59 42.85
CA ARG A 59 4.76 33.77 42.94
C ARG A 59 3.83 34.00 41.76
N ILE A 60 3.63 35.25 41.34
CA ILE A 60 2.84 35.60 40.15
C ILE A 60 3.40 34.88 38.92
N ALA A 61 4.71 34.98 38.65
CA ALA A 61 5.34 34.27 37.53
C ALA A 61 5.15 32.74 37.60
N TRP A 62 5.16 32.15 38.80
CA TRP A 62 4.99 30.70 39.01
C TRP A 62 3.56 30.20 38.73
N PHE A 63 2.54 31.05 38.90
CA PHE A 63 1.15 30.69 38.56
C PHE A 63 0.73 31.11 37.16
N PHE A 64 1.24 32.24 36.64
CA PHE A 64 0.85 32.76 35.32
C PHE A 64 1.40 31.94 34.15
N PHE A 65 2.63 31.42 34.24
CA PHE A 65 3.19 30.60 33.15
C PHE A 65 2.43 29.27 32.92
N PRO A 66 2.17 28.43 33.93
CA PRO A 66 1.41 27.20 33.72
C PRO A 66 -0.06 27.46 33.37
N SER A 67 -0.70 28.52 33.89
CA SER A 67 -2.07 28.85 33.50
C SER A 67 -2.17 29.36 32.06
N LEU A 68 -1.17 30.12 31.56
CA LEU A 68 -1.08 30.51 30.15
C LEU A 68 -0.88 29.29 29.23
N LEU A 69 -0.05 28.31 29.63
CA LEU A 69 0.14 27.07 28.89
C LEU A 69 -1.13 26.21 28.85
N VAL A 70 -1.84 26.08 29.98
CA VAL A 70 -3.13 25.36 30.03
C VAL A 70 -4.20 26.07 29.20
N ALA A 71 -4.27 27.40 29.24
CA ALA A 71 -5.19 28.17 28.40
C ALA A 71 -4.85 28.01 26.90
N SER A 72 -3.57 28.05 26.53
CA SER A 72 -3.13 27.82 25.15
C SER A 72 -3.46 26.40 24.68
N ALA A 73 -3.26 25.38 25.52
CA ALA A 73 -3.64 24.00 25.21
C ALA A 73 -5.16 23.83 25.05
N LEU A 74 -5.97 24.49 25.88
CA LEU A 74 -7.44 24.49 25.75
C LEU A 74 -7.91 25.18 24.46
N VAL A 75 -7.26 26.27 24.05
CA VAL A 75 -7.54 26.96 22.78
C VAL A 75 -7.17 26.07 21.59
N LEU A 76 -5.97 25.47 21.60
CA LEU A 76 -5.52 24.54 20.56
C LEU A 76 -6.44 23.31 20.45
N PHE A 77 -6.85 22.73 21.58
CA PHE A 77 -7.79 21.60 21.62
C PHE A 77 -9.19 21.99 21.13
N SER A 78 -9.60 23.25 21.32
CA SER A 78 -10.88 23.75 20.80
C SER A 78 -10.84 24.02 19.29
N VAL A 79 -9.70 24.47 18.75
CA VAL A 79 -9.48 24.64 17.31
C VAL A 79 -9.33 23.29 16.59
N ALA A 80 -8.70 22.30 17.22
CA ALA A 80 -8.50 20.97 16.63
C ALA A 80 -9.79 20.16 16.42
N LYS A 81 -10.89 20.49 17.12
CA LYS A 81 -12.19 19.79 17.01
C LYS A 81 -12.86 19.89 15.63
N GLY A 82 -12.36 20.74 14.73
CA GLY A 82 -12.87 20.90 13.37
C GLY A 82 -12.08 20.15 12.28
N VAL A 83 -11.01 19.41 12.60
CA VAL A 83 -10.18 18.70 11.61
C VAL A 83 -10.54 17.21 11.53
N HIS A 84 -11.84 16.91 11.56
CA HIS A 84 -12.34 15.66 11.00
C HIS A 84 -12.58 15.89 9.51
N ALA A 85 -11.88 15.14 8.66
CA ALA A 85 -12.23 15.11 7.23
C ALA A 85 -13.66 14.58 7.12
N GLU A 86 -14.56 15.31 6.47
CA GLU A 86 -15.90 14.78 6.20
C GLU A 86 -15.78 13.56 5.26
N PRO A 87 -16.54 12.48 5.53
CA PRO A 87 -16.55 11.31 4.66
C PRO A 87 -16.87 11.71 3.22
N LYS A 88 -16.14 11.14 2.25
CA LYS A 88 -16.39 11.47 0.84
C LYS A 88 -17.69 10.79 0.40
N ASN A 89 -18.72 11.59 0.12
CA ASN A 89 -19.96 11.11 -0.48
C ASN A 89 -19.77 10.87 -2.00
N GLY A 90 -20.49 9.89 -2.56
CA GLY A 90 -20.38 9.57 -3.99
C GLY A 90 -20.89 8.19 -4.38
N THR A 91 -20.60 7.79 -5.62
CA THR A 91 -20.80 6.41 -6.10
C THR A 91 -19.47 5.79 -6.47
N GLN A 92 -19.15 4.67 -5.83
CA GLN A 92 -18.00 3.82 -6.13
C GLN A 92 -18.48 2.60 -6.91
N THR A 93 -17.84 2.31 -8.03
CA THR A 93 -18.16 1.16 -8.89
C THR A 93 -16.95 0.25 -8.96
N LEU A 94 -17.04 -0.92 -8.33
CA LEU A 94 -16.00 -1.93 -8.27
C LEU A 94 -16.27 -2.99 -9.34
N VAL A 95 -15.38 -3.08 -10.33
CA VAL A 95 -15.50 -3.98 -11.48
C VAL A 95 -14.49 -5.11 -11.31
N PHE A 96 -14.95 -6.24 -10.77
CA PHE A 96 -14.14 -7.42 -10.52
C PHE A 96 -14.16 -8.37 -11.71
N LEU A 97 -12.98 -8.78 -12.18
CA LEU A 97 -12.82 -9.73 -13.26
C LEU A 97 -11.69 -10.72 -12.96
N ARG A 98 -11.80 -11.91 -13.51
CA ARG A 98 -10.68 -12.87 -13.54
C ARG A 98 -9.61 -12.39 -14.52
N HIS A 99 -8.37 -12.80 -14.29
CA HIS A 99 -7.38 -12.84 -15.37
C HIS A 99 -7.92 -13.57 -16.63
N ALA A 100 -7.43 -13.19 -17.80
CA ALA A 100 -7.80 -13.80 -19.08
C ALA A 100 -7.22 -15.22 -19.27
N GLU A 101 -7.51 -15.83 -20.43
CA GLU A 101 -7.20 -17.22 -20.75
C GLU A 101 -5.71 -17.55 -20.62
N LYS A 102 -5.44 -18.77 -20.15
CA LYS A 102 -4.09 -19.25 -19.82
C LYS A 102 -3.76 -20.57 -20.51
N PRO A 103 -2.48 -20.89 -20.76
CA PRO A 103 -2.08 -22.16 -21.37
C PRO A 103 -2.59 -23.33 -20.53
N ALA A 104 -3.07 -24.40 -21.16
CA ALA A 104 -3.58 -25.58 -20.45
C ALA A 104 -2.54 -26.14 -19.46
N MET A 105 -1.27 -26.18 -19.87
CA MET A 105 -0.15 -26.60 -19.04
C MET A 105 0.16 -25.68 -17.86
N GLY A 106 -0.30 -24.42 -17.83
CA GLY A 106 -0.01 -23.48 -16.76
C GLY A 106 1.46 -23.02 -16.72
N LEU A 107 1.71 -21.72 -16.93
CA LEU A 107 3.06 -21.15 -16.99
C LEU A 107 3.21 -19.81 -16.22
N GLY A 108 2.19 -19.40 -15.45
CA GLY A 108 2.13 -18.05 -14.85
C GLY A 108 1.66 -16.92 -15.79
N GLN A 109 1.79 -17.05 -17.12
CA GLN A 109 1.27 -16.08 -18.11
C GLN A 109 -0.09 -16.44 -18.76
N LEU A 110 -0.59 -15.52 -19.59
CA LEU A 110 -1.72 -15.71 -20.51
C LEU A 110 -1.32 -16.51 -21.77
N ASN A 111 -2.28 -17.11 -22.45
CA ASN A 111 -2.09 -17.63 -23.81
C ASN A 111 -2.42 -16.52 -24.85
N CYS A 112 -2.29 -16.83 -26.14
CA CYS A 112 -2.62 -15.89 -27.22
C CYS A 112 -4.08 -15.38 -27.16
N GLN A 113 -5.04 -16.26 -26.87
CA GLN A 113 -6.46 -15.91 -26.71
C GLN A 113 -6.68 -14.93 -25.55
N GLY A 114 -6.02 -15.16 -24.41
CA GLY A 114 -6.09 -14.29 -23.25
C GLY A 114 -5.42 -12.93 -23.49
N LEU A 115 -4.36 -12.89 -24.29
CA LEU A 115 -3.77 -11.63 -24.76
C LEU A 115 -4.75 -10.87 -25.67
N ASN A 116 -5.45 -11.56 -26.57
CA ASN A 116 -6.51 -10.95 -27.39
C ASN A 116 -7.66 -10.40 -26.52
N ARG A 117 -8.15 -11.18 -25.54
CA ARG A 117 -9.14 -10.71 -24.56
C ARG A 117 -8.65 -9.49 -23.79
N ALA A 118 -7.39 -9.47 -23.34
CA ALA A 118 -6.81 -8.34 -22.63
C ALA A 118 -6.77 -7.05 -23.48
N LEU A 119 -6.52 -7.17 -24.79
CA LEU A 119 -6.60 -6.04 -25.73
C LEU A 119 -8.04 -5.54 -25.89
N GLU A 120 -9.01 -6.44 -26.10
CA GLU A 120 -10.44 -6.10 -26.20
C GLU A 120 -11.00 -5.49 -24.91
N LEU A 121 -10.53 -5.93 -23.73
CA LEU A 121 -10.88 -5.35 -22.43
C LEU A 121 -10.45 -3.88 -22.26
N SER A 122 -9.54 -3.37 -23.10
CA SER A 122 -9.23 -1.94 -23.16
C SER A 122 -10.36 -1.10 -23.80
N GLU A 123 -11.23 -1.74 -24.60
CA GLU A 123 -12.43 -1.15 -25.20
C GLU A 123 -13.69 -1.48 -24.40
N VAL A 124 -13.88 -2.76 -24.04
CA VAL A 124 -15.11 -3.25 -23.42
C VAL A 124 -15.33 -2.64 -22.04
N LEU A 125 -14.33 -2.68 -21.14
CA LEU A 125 -14.51 -2.18 -19.77
C LEU A 125 -14.95 -0.69 -19.72
N PRO A 126 -14.28 0.27 -20.40
CA PRO A 126 -14.72 1.67 -20.37
C PRO A 126 -16.01 1.93 -21.13
N ARG A 127 -16.41 1.07 -22.07
CA ARG A 127 -17.70 1.18 -22.78
C ARG A 127 -18.87 0.72 -21.92
N GLU A 128 -18.75 -0.41 -21.24
CA GLU A 128 -19.84 -0.98 -20.43
C GLU A 128 -19.95 -0.36 -19.04
N PHE A 129 -18.82 -0.01 -18.40
CA PHE A 129 -18.78 0.39 -16.98
C PHE A 129 -18.31 1.84 -16.75
N GLY A 130 -17.92 2.55 -17.82
CA GLY A 130 -17.25 3.85 -17.73
C GLY A 130 -15.76 3.71 -17.43
N LYS A 131 -14.97 4.74 -17.75
CA LYS A 131 -13.51 4.73 -17.56
C LYS A 131 -13.16 4.57 -16.08
N ALA A 132 -12.23 3.67 -15.77
CA ALA A 132 -11.63 3.59 -14.44
C ALA A 132 -10.91 4.89 -14.05
N ASP A 133 -10.89 5.15 -12.74
CA ASP A 133 -9.99 6.09 -12.07
C ASP A 133 -8.80 5.33 -11.44
N PHE A 134 -9.00 4.06 -11.08
CA PHE A 134 -8.00 3.19 -10.45
C PHE A 134 -8.04 1.77 -11.01
N ILE A 135 -6.88 1.12 -11.07
CA ILE A 135 -6.76 -0.25 -11.57
C ILE A 135 -5.90 -1.06 -10.60
N PHE A 136 -6.37 -2.26 -10.24
CA PHE A 136 -5.67 -3.22 -9.40
C PHE A 136 -5.44 -4.54 -10.15
N ALA A 137 -4.30 -5.15 -9.88
CA ALA A 137 -3.99 -6.52 -10.27
C ALA A 137 -3.24 -7.24 -9.15
N ALA A 138 -3.40 -8.56 -9.03
CA ALA A 138 -2.64 -9.32 -8.03
C ALA A 138 -1.13 -9.20 -8.27
N ASN A 139 -0.37 -9.07 -7.18
CA ASN A 139 1.07 -8.88 -7.20
C ASN A 139 1.79 -10.03 -7.93
N PRO A 140 2.51 -9.76 -9.03
CA PRO A 140 3.19 -10.78 -9.82
C PRO A 140 4.38 -11.43 -9.11
N SER A 141 4.85 -10.91 -7.96
CA SER A 141 5.88 -11.58 -7.15
C SER A 141 5.38 -12.85 -6.47
N ARG A 142 4.05 -13.02 -6.35
CA ARG A 142 3.43 -14.28 -5.93
C ARG A 142 3.67 -15.34 -7.01
N HIS A 143 3.98 -16.55 -6.58
CA HIS A 143 4.11 -17.68 -7.49
C HIS A 143 2.84 -18.55 -7.51
N VAL A 144 2.65 -19.28 -8.59
CA VAL A 144 1.65 -20.35 -8.73
C VAL A 144 2.39 -21.62 -9.13
N GLU A 145 2.11 -22.70 -8.42
CA GLU A 145 2.59 -24.04 -8.78
C GLU A 145 1.59 -24.64 -9.76
N GLU A 146 2.03 -24.92 -10.99
CA GLU A 146 1.19 -25.55 -12.02
C GLU A 146 2.03 -26.25 -13.09
N GLY A 147 1.38 -27.11 -13.88
CA GLY A 147 2.00 -27.82 -14.98
C GLY A 147 2.71 -29.11 -14.62
N GLU A 148 3.49 -29.63 -15.57
CA GLU A 148 4.17 -30.92 -15.38
C GLU A 148 5.24 -30.79 -14.28
N GLY A 149 5.02 -31.51 -13.17
CA GLY A 149 5.90 -31.46 -12.00
C GLY A 149 5.64 -30.30 -11.03
N ASP A 150 4.48 -29.64 -11.11
CA ASP A 150 4.07 -28.53 -10.23
C ASP A 150 5.16 -27.44 -10.13
N LEU A 151 5.50 -26.85 -11.28
CA LEU A 151 6.56 -25.87 -11.38
C LEU A 151 6.09 -24.49 -10.93
N SER A 152 6.98 -23.78 -10.22
CA SER A 152 6.73 -22.46 -9.66
C SER A 152 6.90 -21.36 -10.71
N TYR A 153 5.81 -20.66 -11.06
CA TYR A 153 5.82 -19.54 -12.01
C TYR A 153 5.31 -18.25 -11.37
N SER A 154 5.93 -17.11 -11.70
CA SER A 154 5.44 -15.79 -11.31
C SER A 154 4.03 -15.53 -11.86
N TYR A 155 3.09 -15.13 -11.01
CA TYR A 155 1.67 -15.06 -11.32
C TYR A 155 1.29 -13.75 -12.05
N VAL A 156 1.83 -13.57 -13.27
CA VAL A 156 1.68 -12.33 -14.05
C VAL A 156 0.32 -12.16 -14.72
N ARG A 157 -0.53 -13.20 -14.77
CA ARG A 157 -1.82 -13.19 -15.51
C ARG A 157 -2.70 -11.97 -15.23
N PRO A 158 -2.97 -11.59 -13.96
CA PRO A 158 -3.91 -10.50 -13.71
C PRO A 158 -3.37 -9.16 -14.21
N LEU A 159 -2.07 -8.90 -14.00
CA LEU A 159 -1.39 -7.71 -14.51
C LEU A 159 -1.40 -7.66 -16.05
N MET A 160 -1.14 -8.78 -16.71
CA MET A 160 -1.23 -8.89 -18.17
C MET A 160 -2.66 -8.65 -18.70
N THR A 161 -3.70 -8.91 -17.88
CA THR A 161 -5.10 -8.79 -18.29
C THR A 161 -5.57 -7.34 -18.31
N VAL A 162 -5.25 -6.55 -17.29
CA VAL A 162 -5.63 -5.11 -17.22
C VAL A 162 -4.57 -4.16 -17.74
N GLY A 163 -3.35 -4.64 -18.02
CA GLY A 163 -2.25 -3.85 -18.59
C GLY A 163 -2.67 -3.02 -19.81
N PRO A 164 -3.31 -3.60 -20.85
CA PRO A 164 -3.78 -2.83 -22.00
C PRO A 164 -4.80 -1.74 -21.65
N SER A 165 -5.77 -2.03 -20.77
CA SER A 165 -6.74 -1.05 -20.28
C SER A 165 -6.06 0.09 -19.52
N ALA A 166 -5.05 -0.22 -18.69
CA ALA A 166 -4.28 0.76 -17.94
C ALA A 166 -3.45 1.68 -18.85
N ILE A 167 -2.75 1.09 -19.84
CA ILE A 167 -2.00 1.83 -20.86
C ILE A 167 -2.95 2.76 -21.64
N LYS A 168 -4.11 2.26 -22.09
CA LYS A 168 -5.08 3.05 -22.84
C LYS A 168 -5.70 4.20 -22.04
N LEU A 169 -5.93 3.99 -20.74
CA LEU A 169 -6.47 5.00 -19.83
C LEU A 169 -5.40 5.96 -19.27
N GLY A 170 -4.11 5.66 -19.44
CA GLY A 170 -3.01 6.45 -18.89
C GLY A 170 -2.85 6.31 -17.37
N LEU A 171 -3.25 5.16 -16.81
CA LEU A 171 -3.29 4.92 -15.37
C LEU A 171 -2.18 3.97 -14.89
N PRO A 172 -1.66 4.14 -13.67
CA PRO A 172 -0.87 3.10 -13.01
C PRO A 172 -1.75 1.91 -12.63
N VAL A 173 -1.15 0.72 -12.54
CA VAL A 173 -1.77 -0.46 -11.92
C VAL A 173 -1.20 -0.60 -10.52
N ASN A 174 -2.07 -0.62 -9.49
CA ASN A 174 -1.68 -1.03 -8.16
C ASN A 174 -1.48 -2.55 -8.13
N ILE A 175 -0.32 -2.99 -7.64
CA ILE A 175 0.08 -4.39 -7.52
C ILE A 175 0.59 -4.71 -6.12
N ASP A 176 0.16 -3.95 -5.10
CA ASP A 176 0.72 -4.07 -3.75
C ASP A 176 0.25 -5.35 -3.04
N PHE A 177 -0.89 -5.91 -3.47
CA PHE A 177 -1.60 -7.03 -2.84
C PHE A 177 -1.44 -8.33 -3.64
N GLY A 178 -0.98 -9.41 -3.00
CA GLY A 178 -0.94 -10.75 -3.56
C GLY A 178 -2.34 -11.36 -3.69
N ALA A 179 -2.50 -12.39 -4.52
CA ALA A 179 -3.81 -12.96 -4.87
C ALA A 179 -4.65 -13.46 -3.66
N ASN A 180 -4.00 -13.79 -2.54
CA ASN A 180 -4.61 -14.25 -1.30
C ASN A 180 -4.78 -13.13 -0.24
N ASP A 181 -4.38 -11.89 -0.53
CA ASP A 181 -4.43 -10.74 0.39
C ASP A 181 -5.79 -10.04 0.24
N THR A 182 -6.85 -10.86 0.29
CA THR A 182 -8.25 -10.50 -0.01
C THR A 182 -8.83 -9.54 1.02
N SER A 183 -8.35 -9.60 2.27
CA SER A 183 -8.81 -8.76 3.38
C SER A 183 -8.18 -7.37 3.28
N GLU A 184 -6.88 -7.34 3.02
CA GLU A 184 -6.06 -6.15 2.88
C GLU A 184 -6.51 -5.32 1.66
N LEU A 185 -6.85 -5.98 0.55
CA LEU A 185 -7.43 -5.30 -0.61
C LEU A 185 -8.87 -4.83 -0.37
N ALA A 186 -9.70 -5.58 0.38
CA ALA A 186 -11.03 -5.12 0.76
C ALA A 186 -10.95 -3.85 1.64
N ASP A 187 -10.09 -3.87 2.66
CA ASP A 187 -9.81 -2.72 3.55
C ASP A 187 -9.34 -1.49 2.75
N GLU A 188 -8.45 -1.69 1.78
CA GLU A 188 -7.98 -0.60 0.91
C GLU A 188 -9.12 -0.01 0.07
N LEU A 189 -9.99 -0.84 -0.50
CA LEU A 189 -11.14 -0.40 -1.30
C LEU A 189 -12.20 0.37 -0.48
N MET A 190 -12.25 0.22 0.84
CA MET A 190 -13.16 0.97 1.74
C MET A 190 -12.66 2.37 2.12
N ARG A 191 -11.57 2.87 1.53
CA ARG A 191 -10.99 4.18 1.88
C ARG A 191 -11.66 5.33 1.13
N ASP A 192 -11.87 6.46 1.82
CA ASP A 192 -12.53 7.68 1.31
C ASP A 192 -12.10 8.14 -0.08
N LYS A 193 -10.82 7.96 -0.46
CA LYS A 193 -10.34 8.32 -1.81
C LYS A 193 -11.16 7.66 -2.92
N TYR A 194 -11.68 6.45 -2.69
CA TYR A 194 -12.39 5.62 -3.64
C TYR A 194 -13.92 5.85 -3.72
N HIS A 195 -14.54 6.51 -2.74
CA HIS A 195 -16.01 6.58 -2.61
C HIS A 195 -16.76 7.28 -3.77
N ASN A 196 -16.03 7.90 -4.71
CA ASN A 196 -16.58 8.43 -5.95
C ASN A 196 -15.61 8.11 -7.10
N SER A 197 -15.52 6.83 -7.48
CA SER A 197 -14.60 6.35 -8.51
C SER A 197 -15.03 5.01 -9.13
N ILE A 198 -14.58 4.75 -10.36
CA ILE A 198 -14.66 3.44 -11.01
C ILE A 198 -13.32 2.72 -10.86
N ILE A 199 -13.36 1.45 -10.44
CA ILE A 199 -12.16 0.67 -10.15
C ILE A 199 -12.22 -0.66 -10.89
N TYR A 200 -11.19 -0.98 -11.68
CA TYR A 200 -11.05 -2.30 -12.29
C TYR A 200 -10.10 -3.17 -11.46
N THR A 201 -10.52 -4.40 -11.15
CA THR A 201 -9.74 -5.33 -10.31
C THR A 201 -9.62 -6.69 -11.00
N ALA A 202 -8.47 -6.96 -11.62
CA ALA A 202 -8.18 -8.27 -12.21
C ALA A 202 -7.52 -9.20 -11.19
N TRP A 203 -8.04 -10.42 -11.06
CA TRP A 203 -7.65 -11.30 -9.96
C TRP A 203 -7.69 -12.80 -10.32
N SER A 204 -7.42 -13.66 -9.33
CA SER A 204 -7.56 -15.11 -9.43
C SER A 204 -9.00 -15.55 -9.16
N HIS A 205 -9.53 -16.47 -9.98
CA HIS A 205 -10.88 -17.02 -9.77
C HIS A 205 -11.05 -17.66 -8.38
N GLY A 206 -10.06 -18.41 -7.89
CA GLY A 206 -10.10 -19.04 -6.57
C GLY A 206 -10.09 -18.09 -5.36
N TYR A 207 -9.87 -16.78 -5.56
CA TYR A 207 -9.89 -15.75 -4.51
C TYR A 207 -10.89 -14.62 -4.78
N LEU A 208 -11.53 -14.58 -5.96
CA LEU A 208 -12.52 -13.58 -6.32
C LEU A 208 -13.80 -13.65 -5.46
N PRO A 209 -14.41 -14.83 -5.23
CA PRO A 209 -15.57 -14.96 -4.34
C PRO A 209 -15.27 -14.40 -2.95
N GLU A 210 -14.13 -14.75 -2.38
CA GLU A 210 -13.70 -14.28 -1.05
C GLU A 210 -13.52 -12.76 -0.99
N LEU A 211 -12.81 -12.17 -1.97
CA LEU A 211 -12.62 -10.72 -2.06
C LEU A 211 -13.95 -9.96 -2.20
N ILE A 212 -14.82 -10.41 -3.10
CA ILE A 212 -16.12 -9.77 -3.36
C ILE A 212 -17.02 -9.85 -2.12
N ASN A 213 -17.03 -11.01 -1.45
CA ASN A 213 -17.82 -11.19 -0.22
C ASN A 213 -17.28 -10.33 0.93
N LYS A 214 -15.95 -10.24 1.13
CA LYS A 214 -15.33 -9.34 2.13
C LYS A 214 -15.68 -7.87 1.88
N VAL A 215 -15.60 -7.41 0.63
CA VAL A 215 -16.04 -6.06 0.23
C VAL A 215 -17.52 -5.84 0.56
N ALA A 216 -18.37 -6.83 0.31
CA ALA A 216 -19.80 -6.74 0.61
C ALA A 216 -20.09 -6.73 2.12
N GLU A 217 -19.35 -7.51 2.90
CA GLU A 217 -19.46 -7.54 4.36
C GLU A 217 -19.07 -6.21 4.99
N GLN A 218 -17.92 -5.66 4.58
CA GLN A 218 -17.42 -4.38 5.06
C GLN A 218 -18.35 -3.22 4.68
N ALA A 219 -18.79 -3.15 3.43
CA ALA A 219 -19.68 -2.09 2.96
C ALA A 219 -21.07 -2.15 3.58
N SER A 220 -21.60 -3.35 3.86
CA SER A 220 -22.97 -3.52 4.40
C SER A 220 -23.04 -3.64 5.93
N GLY A 221 -21.91 -3.84 6.62
CA GLY A 221 -21.82 -3.99 8.07
C GLY A 221 -22.42 -5.29 8.62
N LYS A 222 -22.58 -6.31 7.78
CA LYS A 222 -23.20 -7.62 8.11
C LYS A 222 -22.62 -8.72 7.23
N ALA A 223 -22.77 -9.97 7.66
CA ALA A 223 -22.39 -11.13 6.83
C ALA A 223 -23.08 -11.09 5.46
N ALA A 224 -22.33 -11.37 4.40
CA ALA A 224 -22.75 -11.23 3.02
C ALA A 224 -22.07 -12.28 2.14
N ASN A 225 -22.85 -12.91 1.27
CA ASN A 225 -22.38 -13.84 0.27
C ASN A 225 -23.07 -13.48 -1.06
N LEU A 226 -22.33 -12.86 -1.96
CA LEU A 226 -22.78 -12.44 -3.29
C LEU A 226 -22.32 -13.40 -4.39
N VAL A 227 -21.22 -14.13 -4.14
CA VAL A 227 -20.59 -15.05 -5.08
C VAL A 227 -20.10 -16.27 -4.28
N ASP A 228 -20.66 -17.44 -4.58
CA ASP A 228 -20.25 -18.71 -3.96
C ASP A 228 -18.95 -19.27 -4.55
N ASP A 229 -18.82 -19.24 -5.89
CA ASP A 229 -17.70 -19.80 -6.65
C ASP A 229 -17.43 -18.99 -7.92
N TRP A 230 -16.23 -19.14 -8.48
CA TRP A 230 -15.87 -18.69 -9.82
C TRP A 230 -15.16 -19.82 -10.56
N THR A 231 -15.88 -20.45 -11.50
CA THR A 231 -15.42 -21.70 -12.13
C THR A 231 -14.12 -21.52 -12.91
N GLY A 232 -13.31 -22.58 -12.96
CA GLY A 232 -11.98 -22.56 -13.57
C GLY A 232 -11.95 -22.30 -15.08
N ASP A 233 -13.10 -22.34 -15.75
CA ASP A 233 -13.33 -22.06 -17.17
C ASP A 233 -14.06 -20.74 -17.46
N ASP A 234 -14.63 -20.06 -16.45
CA ASP A 234 -15.26 -18.76 -16.65
C ASP A 234 -14.22 -17.64 -16.70
N PHE A 235 -13.91 -17.20 -17.92
CA PHE A 235 -13.07 -16.03 -18.21
C PHE A 235 -13.90 -14.77 -18.54
N ASP A 236 -15.23 -14.91 -18.62
CA ASP A 236 -16.12 -13.91 -19.23
C ASP A 236 -17.00 -13.18 -18.22
N SER A 237 -17.23 -13.75 -17.03
CA SER A 237 -17.89 -13.05 -15.93
C SER A 237 -17.17 -11.75 -15.55
N VAL A 238 -17.96 -10.76 -15.18
CA VAL A 238 -17.54 -9.53 -14.50
C VAL A 238 -18.56 -9.28 -13.40
N VAL A 239 -18.12 -9.23 -12.15
CA VAL A 239 -18.99 -8.87 -11.03
C VAL A 239 -18.80 -7.39 -10.74
N VAL A 240 -19.88 -6.63 -10.84
CA VAL A 240 -19.89 -5.21 -10.55
C VAL A 240 -20.58 -4.99 -9.21
N VAL A 241 -19.85 -4.46 -8.23
CA VAL A 241 -20.40 -4.02 -6.94
C VAL A 241 -20.46 -2.49 -6.95
N THR A 242 -21.64 -1.92 -6.74
CA THR A 242 -21.85 -0.48 -6.69
C THR A 242 -22.15 -0.07 -5.26
N LEU A 243 -21.31 0.80 -4.69
CA LEU A 243 -21.44 1.34 -3.34
C LEU A 243 -21.78 2.83 -3.43
N LYS A 244 -22.96 3.21 -2.94
CA LYS A 244 -23.33 4.62 -2.80
C LYS A 244 -23.03 5.07 -1.38
N TRP A 245 -22.06 5.96 -1.25
CA TRP A 245 -21.56 6.47 0.01
C TRP A 245 -22.28 7.75 0.41
N VAL A 246 -22.88 7.75 1.61
CA VAL A 246 -23.49 8.91 2.26
C VAL A 246 -23.07 8.90 3.74
N ASP A 247 -22.39 9.95 4.16
CA ASP A 247 -21.96 10.24 5.53
C ASP A 247 -21.20 9.05 6.17
N GLY A 248 -20.28 8.47 5.39
CA GLY A 248 -19.44 7.35 5.79
C GLY A 248 -20.14 5.98 5.78
N LYS A 249 -21.36 5.88 5.24
CA LYS A 249 -22.11 4.62 5.11
C LYS A 249 -22.34 4.28 3.64
N ALA A 250 -22.06 3.05 3.26
CA ALA A 250 -22.37 2.55 1.93
C ALA A 250 -23.78 1.93 1.89
N THR A 251 -24.45 2.08 0.75
CA THR A 251 -25.53 1.18 0.32
C THR A 251 -25.05 0.41 -0.90
N LEU A 252 -25.21 -0.92 -0.85
CA LEU A 252 -24.67 -1.86 -1.82
C LEU A 252 -25.73 -2.33 -2.83
N ASP A 253 -25.39 -2.27 -4.12
CA ASP A 253 -26.00 -3.00 -5.22
C ASP A 253 -24.94 -3.89 -5.89
N TYR A 254 -25.32 -5.01 -6.51
CA TYR A 254 -24.38 -5.85 -7.25
C TYR A 254 -25.02 -6.52 -8.47
N LYS A 255 -24.21 -6.75 -9.51
CA LYS A 255 -24.64 -7.37 -10.76
C LYS A 255 -23.56 -8.26 -11.33
N ASN A 256 -23.94 -9.37 -11.94
CA ASN A 256 -23.07 -10.19 -12.78
C ASN A 256 -23.30 -9.82 -14.26
N HIS A 257 -22.20 -9.55 -14.95
CA HIS A 257 -22.14 -9.18 -16.36
C HIS A 257 -21.29 -10.19 -17.13
N LYS A 258 -21.44 -10.21 -18.46
CA LYS A 258 -20.58 -10.97 -19.37
C LYS A 258 -19.83 -10.01 -20.29
N GLN A 259 -18.53 -10.25 -20.47
CA GLN A 259 -17.68 -9.46 -21.39
C GLN A 259 -18.10 -9.70 -22.84
N GLY A 260 -18.62 -10.89 -23.16
CA GLY A 260 -18.98 -11.28 -24.52
C GLY A 260 -17.76 -11.59 -25.39
N LEU A 261 -16.63 -11.97 -24.79
CA LEU A 261 -15.34 -12.21 -25.46
C LEU A 261 -14.95 -13.70 -25.52
N ASN A 262 -15.82 -14.59 -25.04
CA ASN A 262 -15.67 -16.04 -25.21
C ASN A 262 -15.54 -16.47 -26.68
N ASN A 263 -14.76 -17.53 -26.90
CA ASN A 263 -14.43 -18.05 -28.24
C ASN A 263 -13.68 -17.06 -29.13
N GLY A 264 -12.96 -16.09 -28.53
CA GLY A 264 -12.01 -15.22 -29.24
C GLY A 264 -10.88 -16.01 -29.91
N THR A 265 -10.19 -15.40 -30.87
CA THR A 265 -9.15 -16.07 -31.67
C THR A 265 -7.99 -16.57 -30.81
N GLU A 266 -7.54 -17.81 -31.08
CA GLU A 266 -6.38 -18.42 -30.44
C GLU A 266 -5.05 -18.01 -31.08
N ALA A 267 -5.07 -17.34 -32.23
CA ALA A 267 -3.86 -16.82 -32.87
C ALA A 267 -3.36 -15.57 -32.12
N CYS A 268 -2.06 -15.49 -31.84
CA CYS A 268 -1.49 -14.30 -31.21
C CYS A 268 -1.63 -13.05 -32.11
N PRO A 269 -1.72 -11.84 -31.52
CA PRO A 269 -1.68 -10.58 -32.25
C PRO A 269 -0.46 -10.51 -33.17
N LYS A 270 -0.65 -9.95 -34.37
CA LYS A 270 0.44 -9.66 -35.30
C LYS A 270 0.79 -8.18 -35.20
N SER A 271 2.07 -7.85 -35.24
CA SER A 271 2.50 -6.48 -35.48
C SER A 271 2.04 -6.06 -36.88
N THR A 272 1.37 -4.92 -36.96
CA THR A 272 1.07 -4.19 -38.21
C THR A 272 2.19 -3.21 -38.53
#